data_AF-A0A0N0V4A6-F1
#
_entry.id   AF-A0A0N0V4A6-F1
#
_cell.length_a   1.000
_cell.length_b   1.000
_cell.length_c   1.000
_cell.angle_alpha   90.00
_cell.angle_beta   90.00
_cell.angle_gamma   90.00
#
_symmetry.space_group_name_H-M   'P 1'
#
loop_
_entity.id
_entity.type
_entity.pdbx_description
1 polymer ?
#
loop_
_entity_poly.entity_id
_entity_poly.type
_entity_poly.pdbx_seq_one_letter_code
_entity_poly.pdbx_strand_id
1 'polypeptide(L)' 'MIWNIIDKRNRPYRWRTINAIIEDVAHDNGVADAGPLDEANNDAPVYDELRGASLHDAVAWAETHPGKVTLYLYDDGDGF' A
#
# COMPACT_ATOMS: atom_id res chain seq x y z
N MET A 1 2.69 -7.33 -5.43
CA MET A 1 2.36 -8.44 -4.52
C MET A 1 2.11 -7.86 -3.15
N ILE A 2 0.86 -7.85 -2.71
CA ILE A 2 0.50 -7.22 -1.42
C ILE A 2 0.84 -8.18 -0.27
N TRP A 3 1.56 -7.67 0.73
CA TRP A 3 1.88 -8.41 1.96
C TRP A 3 1.21 -7.81 3.19
N ASN A 4 0.89 -6.51 3.15
CA ASN A 4 0.17 -5.83 4.21
C ASN A 4 -0.75 -4.75 3.62
N ILE A 5 -1.85 -4.44 4.31
CA ILE A 5 -2.79 -3.37 3.92
C ILE A 5 -3.06 -2.51 5.14
N ILE A 6 -2.83 -1.21 5.00
CA ILE A 6 -3.13 -0.21 6.03
C ILE A 6 -4.19 0.75 5.48
N ASP A 7 -5.42 0.56 5.94
CA ASP A 7 -6.54 1.41 5.57
C ASP A 7 -6.60 2.65 6.48
N LYS A 8 -6.19 3.81 5.96
CA LYS A 8 -6.22 5.11 6.66
C LYS A 8 -7.40 5.97 6.21
N ARG A 9 -8.36 5.42 5.45
CA ARG A 9 -9.55 6.15 5.02
C ARG A 9 -10.42 6.48 6.22
N ASN A 10 -10.83 7.74 6.33
CA ASN A 10 -11.88 8.14 7.29
C ASN A 10 -13.26 7.68 6.80
N ARG A 11 -13.41 7.41 5.50
CA ARG A 11 -14.66 6.97 4.88
C ARG A 11 -14.46 5.64 4.12
N PRO A 12 -14.24 4.51 4.83
CA PRO A 12 -13.81 3.24 4.23
C PRO A 12 -14.81 2.64 3.22
N TYR A 13 -16.08 3.03 3.28
CA TYR A 13 -17.10 2.61 2.31
C TYR A 13 -17.07 3.39 0.99
N ARG A 14 -16.28 4.48 0.88
CA ARG A 14 -16.08 5.23 -0.37
C ARG A 14 -15.01 4.56 -1.23
N TRP A 15 -15.34 3.40 -1.76
CA TRP A 15 -14.41 2.59 -2.53
C TRP A 15 -14.20 3.08 -3.97
N ARG A 16 -15.08 3.95 -4.50
CA ARG A 16 -15.06 4.30 -5.93
C ARG A 16 -13.92 5.25 -6.32
N THR A 17 -13.49 6.10 -5.39
CA THR A 17 -12.46 7.11 -5.62
C THR A 17 -11.66 7.26 -4.33
N ILE A 18 -10.44 6.76 -4.37
CA ILE A 18 -9.48 6.78 -3.27
C ILE A 18 -8.09 7.12 -3.81
N ASN A 19 -7.18 7.39 -2.89
CA ASN A 19 -5.75 7.43 -3.17
C ASN A 19 -5.07 6.21 -2.53
N ALA A 20 -4.06 5.69 -3.19
CA ALA A 20 -3.30 4.54 -2.73
C ALA A 20 -1.79 4.81 -2.87
N ILE A 21 -1.02 4.29 -1.93
CA ILE A 21 0.44 4.32 -1.91
C ILE A 21 0.92 2.90 -1.66
N ILE A 22 2.01 2.50 -2.29
CA ILE A 22 2.75 1.29 -1.93
C ILE A 22 4.17 1.66 -1.51
N GLU A 23 4.67 0.94 -0.52
CA GLU A 23 6.06 0.98 -0.08
C GLU A 23 6.57 -0.43 0.15
N ASP A 24 7.89 -0.60 0.16
CA ASP A 24 8.54 -1.84 0.58
C ASP A 24 8.07 -2.24 1.99
N VAL A 25 7.55 -3.46 2.13
CA VAL A 25 7.11 -4.01 3.43
C VAL A 25 8.25 -4.06 4.46
N ALA A 26 9.52 -4.06 4.04
CA ALA A 26 10.67 -3.97 4.94
C ALA A 26 10.70 -2.65 5.75
N HIS A 27 10.01 -1.59 5.29
CA HIS A 27 9.84 -0.37 6.08
C HIS A 27 9.03 -0.62 7.37
N ASP A 28 8.15 -1.63 7.36
CA ASP A 28 7.32 -1.98 8.53
C ASP A 28 8.15 -2.63 9.64
N ASN A 29 9.38 -3.09 9.37
CA ASN A 29 10.28 -3.72 10.37
C ASN A 29 10.57 -2.81 11.58
N GLY A 30 10.40 -1.49 11.44
CA GLY A 30 10.54 -0.54 12.54
C GLY A 30 9.32 -0.44 13.49
N VAL A 31 8.21 -1.11 13.16
CA VAL A 31 6.97 -1.09 13.95
C VAL A 31 7.01 -2.19 15.00
N ALA A 32 6.68 -1.84 16.25
CA ALA A 32 6.89 -2.69 17.43
C ALA A 32 6.19 -4.06 17.42
N ASP A 33 5.14 -4.24 16.60
CA ASP A 33 4.34 -5.47 16.49
C ASP A 33 4.31 -5.99 15.04
N ALA A 34 5.28 -5.59 14.21
CA ALA A 34 5.39 -6.10 12.85
C ALA A 34 6.12 -7.45 12.82
N GLY A 35 5.71 -8.31 11.89
CA GLY A 35 6.52 -9.45 11.49
C GLY A 35 7.74 -8.96 10.70
N PRO A 36 8.97 -9.32 11.08
CA PRO A 36 10.14 -8.87 10.35
C PRO A 36 10.21 -9.53 8.97
N LEU A 37 10.55 -8.75 7.94
CA LEU A 37 11.06 -9.28 6.68
C LEU A 37 12.59 -9.32 6.76
N ASP A 38 13.18 -10.52 6.84
CA ASP A 38 14.61 -10.78 6.99
C ASP A 38 15.30 -11.21 5.69
N GLU A 39 14.57 -11.16 4.57
CA GLU A 39 15.02 -11.49 3.23
C GLU A 39 15.07 -10.26 2.32
N ALA A 40 15.86 -10.34 1.24
CA ALA A 40 15.98 -9.26 0.27
C ALA A 40 14.65 -9.02 -0.47
N ASN A 41 14.29 -7.75 -0.67
CA ASN A 41 13.10 -7.32 -1.40
C ASN A 41 13.44 -6.35 -2.54
N ASN A 42 14.48 -6.68 -3.32
CA ASN A 42 15.09 -5.77 -4.30
C ASN A 42 14.14 -5.23 -5.37
N ASP A 43 13.02 -5.92 -5.61
CA ASP A 43 12.02 -5.56 -6.62
C ASP A 43 10.89 -4.68 -6.05
N ALA A 44 10.93 -4.35 -4.76
CA ALA A 44 9.95 -3.45 -4.16
C ALA A 44 10.27 -1.99 -4.47
N PRO A 45 9.25 -1.17 -4.74
CA PRO A 45 9.44 0.27 -4.85
C PRO A 45 9.79 0.84 -3.48
N VAL A 46 10.65 1.86 -3.46
CA VAL A 46 10.80 2.71 -2.28
C VAL A 46 9.47 3.41 -1.98
N TYR A 47 8.78 3.84 -3.04
CA TYR A 47 7.49 4.51 -3.01
C TYR A 47 6.88 4.49 -4.42
N ASP A 48 5.58 4.24 -4.53
CA ASP A 48 4.78 4.53 -5.73
C ASP A 48 3.33 4.88 -5.33
N GLU A 49 2.63 5.63 -6.18
CA GLU A 49 1.29 6.15 -5.88
C GLU A 49 0.28 6.00 -7.02
N LEU A 50 -0.98 5.81 -6.64
CA LEU A 50 -2.12 5.76 -7.55
C LEU A 50 -3.26 6.62 -7.00
N ARG A 51 -3.70 7.61 -7.79
CA ARG A 51 -4.70 8.60 -7.38
C ARG A 51 -6.02 8.45 -8.13
N GLY A 52 -7.11 8.80 -7.45
CA GLY A 52 -8.44 8.87 -8.04
C GLY A 52 -8.95 7.52 -8.58
N ALA A 53 -8.43 6.42 -8.06
CA ALA A 53 -8.75 5.06 -8.50
C ALA A 53 -9.83 4.44 -7.62
N SER A 54 -10.46 3.37 -8.10
CA SER A 54 -11.29 2.56 -7.20
C SER A 54 -10.41 1.69 -6.28
N LEU A 55 -10.95 1.25 -5.15
CA LEU A 55 -10.28 0.30 -4.26
C LEU A 55 -9.86 -0.98 -5.00
N HIS A 56 -10.70 -1.45 -5.93
CA HIS A 56 -10.39 -2.61 -6.75
C HIS A 56 -9.16 -2.37 -7.62
N ASP A 57 -9.11 -1.23 -8.30
CA ASP A 57 -7.97 -0.87 -9.16
C ASP A 57 -6.70 -0.67 -8.35
N ALA A 58 -6.78 -0.06 -7.17
CA ALA A 58 -5.66 0.10 -6.26
C ALA A 58 -5.09 -1.25 -5.78
N VAL A 59 -5.95 -2.19 -5.40
CA VAL A 59 -5.53 -3.55 -5.03
C VAL A 59 -4.91 -4.25 -6.24
N ALA A 60 -5.55 -4.19 -7.40
CA ALA A 60 -5.04 -4.84 -8.62
C ALA A 60 -3.65 -4.30 -9.01
N TRP A 61 -3.47 -2.97 -8.98
CA TRP A 61 -2.20 -2.30 -9.26
C TRP A 61 -1.11 -2.64 -8.24
N ALA A 62 -1.42 -2.66 -6.95
CA ALA A 62 -0.44 -3.05 -5.94
C ALA A 62 -0.06 -4.55 -6.06
N GLU A 63 -0.99 -5.40 -6.50
CA GLU A 63 -0.71 -6.81 -6.76
C GLU A 63 0.22 -7.05 -7.94
N THR A 64 0.20 -6.20 -8.99
CA THR A 64 1.09 -6.37 -10.14
C THR A 64 2.57 -6.12 -9.82
N HIS A 65 2.89 -5.50 -8.68
CA HIS A 65 4.27 -5.22 -8.31
C HIS A 65 5.07 -6.51 -8.03
N PRO A 66 6.29 -6.64 -8.55
CA PRO A 66 7.12 -7.83 -8.33
C PRO A 66 7.63 -7.93 -6.89
N GLY A 67 7.92 -6.81 -6.24
CA GLY A 67 8.28 -6.76 -4.83
C GLY A 67 7.10 -6.91 -3.86
N LYS A 68 7.45 -7.22 -2.61
CA LYS A 68 6.51 -7.35 -1.49
C LYS A 68 6.21 -5.96 -0.94
N VAL A 69 4.96 -5.54 -0.98
CA VAL A 69 4.59 -4.16 -0.62
C VAL A 69 3.55 -4.10 0.48
N THR A 70 3.61 -3.01 1.23
CA THR A 70 2.52 -2.53 2.09
C THR A 70 1.67 -1.55 1.29
N LEU A 71 0.38 -1.86 1.13
CA LEU A 71 -0.60 -1.00 0.46
C LEU A 71 -1.28 -0.09 1.48
N TYR A 72 -1.09 1.21 1.34
CA TYR A 72 -1.76 2.23 2.13
C TYR A 72 -2.93 2.81 1.36
N LEU A 73 -4.09 2.92 2.02
CA LEU A 73 -5.33 3.46 1.42
C LEU A 73 -5.72 4.76 2.10
N TYR A 74 -6.07 5.79 1.31
CA TYR A 74 -6.45 7.12 1.77
C TYR A 74 -7.75 7.58 1.09
N ASP A 75 -8.47 8.51 1.73
CA ASP A 75 -9.62 9.14 1.07
C ASP A 75 -9.14 9.97 -0.13
N ASP A 76 -10.04 10.25 -1.07
CA ASP A 76 -9.74 11.16 -2.19
C ASP A 76 -9.33 12.55 -1.67
N GLY A 77 -8.21 13.07 -2.18
CA GLY A 77 -7.59 14.33 -1.75
C GLY A 77 -6.67 14.22 -0.53
N ASP A 78 -6.62 13.06 0.14
CA ASP A 78 -5.67 12.76 1.21
C ASP A 78 -4.55 11.83 0.69
N GLY A 79 -3.52 11.60 1.51
CA GLY A 79 -2.27 11.00 1.05
C GLY A 79 -1.34 12.06 0.45
N PHE A 80 -0.04 11.86 0.63
CA PHE A 80 0.97 12.93 0.59
C PHE A 80 1.63 13.06 -0.78
#